data_AF-A0AAU9L007-F1
#
_entry.id   AF-A0AAU9L007-F1
#
_cell.length_a   1.000
_cell.length_b   1.000
_cell.length_c   1.000
_cell.angle_alpha   90.00
_cell.angle_beta   90.00
_cell.angle_gamma   90.00
#
_symmetry.space_group_name_H-M   'P 1'
#
loop_
_entity.id
_entity.type
_entity.pdbx_description
1 polymer ?
#
loop_
_entity_poly.entity_id
_entity_poly.type
_entity_poly.pdbx_seq_one_letter_code
_entity_poly.pdbx_strand_id
1 'polypeptide(L)'
;MRMETLRLYRAIYRAAGKMPTRDRTNYVRRRLRQEYDEARQETDPERIAFLLRLAETQLETVEVHAEHLSSIFASPDYHRT
;
A
#
# COMPACT_ATOMS: atom_id res chain seq x y z
N MET A 1 -12.60 -6.72 13.49
CA MET A 1 -11.32 -5.99 13.61
C MET A 1 -10.10 -6.80 13.19
N ARG A 2 -9.60 -7.80 13.93
CA ARG A 2 -8.31 -8.47 13.59
C ARG A 2 -8.26 -9.12 12.19
N MET A 3 -9.37 -9.69 11.73
CA MET A 3 -9.47 -10.24 10.36
C MET A 3 -9.36 -9.17 9.28
N GLU A 4 -9.94 -7.99 9.52
CA GLU A 4 -9.98 -6.88 8.57
C GLU A 4 -8.61 -6.21 8.46
N THR A 5 -7.93 -6.00 9.59
CA THR A 5 -6.53 -5.55 9.64
C THR A 5 -5.63 -6.45 8.79
N LEU A 6 -5.73 -7.78 8.95
CA LEU A 6 -4.93 -8.72 8.15
C LEU A 6 -5.33 -8.74 6.68
N ARG A 7 -6.62 -8.57 6.37
CA ARG A 7 -7.12 -8.47 4.99
C ARG A 7 -6.48 -7.26 4.30
N LEU A 8 -6.55 -6.08 4.90
CA LEU A 8 -6.02 -4.84 4.35
C LEU A 8 -4.49 -4.90 4.23
N TYR A 9 -3.78 -5.36 5.25
CA TYR A 9 -2.33 -5.57 5.18
C TYR A 9 -1.93 -6.42 3.97
N ARG A 10 -2.60 -7.57 3.78
CA ARG A 10 -2.32 -8.48 2.66
C ARG A 10 -2.69 -7.86 1.31
N ALA A 11 -3.80 -7.12 1.24
CA ALA A 11 -4.24 -6.45 0.02
C ALA A 11 -3.20 -5.41 -0.42
N ILE A 12 -2.78 -4.51 0.48
CA ILE A 12 -1.78 -3.49 0.19
C ILE A 12 -0.43 -4.14 -0.18
N TYR A 13 -0.03 -5.19 0.55
CA TYR A 13 1.22 -5.90 0.26
C TYR A 13 1.25 -6.54 -1.14
N ARG A 14 0.09 -7.05 -1.61
CA ARG A 14 -0.07 -7.56 -2.98
C ARG A 14 -0.12 -6.43 -4.01
N ALA A 15 -0.85 -5.36 -3.75
CA ALA A 15 -0.92 -4.19 -4.63
C ALA A 15 0.48 -3.57 -4.83
N ALA A 16 1.29 -3.46 -3.78
CA ALA A 16 2.69 -3.04 -3.86
C ALA A 16 3.54 -3.93 -4.79
N GLY A 17 3.21 -5.22 -4.91
CA GLY A 17 3.86 -6.16 -5.83
C GLY A 17 3.58 -5.88 -7.31
N LYS A 18 2.56 -5.07 -7.62
CA LYS A 18 2.25 -4.62 -8.98
C LYS A 18 3.02 -3.36 -9.39
N MET A 19 3.79 -2.75 -8.49
CA MET A 19 4.60 -1.58 -8.82
C MET A 19 5.68 -1.94 -9.86
N PRO A 20 6.01 -1.05 -10.80
CA PRO A 20 6.89 -1.38 -11.93
C PRO A 20 8.37 -1.52 -11.55
N THR A 21 8.77 -1.12 -10.34
CA THR A 21 10.17 -1.15 -9.91
C THR A 21 10.29 -1.80 -8.53
N ARG A 22 11.36 -2.58 -8.34
CA ARG A 22 11.66 -3.26 -7.05
C ARG A 22 11.76 -2.27 -5.90
N ASP A 23 12.33 -1.09 -6.13
CA ASP A 23 12.49 -0.07 -5.10
C ASP A 23 11.15 0.47 -4.60
N ARG A 24 10.19 0.72 -5.52
CA ARG A 24 8.84 1.13 -5.13
C ARG A 24 8.09 0.03 -4.39
N THR A 25 8.18 -1.22 -4.85
CA THR A 25 7.62 -2.36 -4.12
C THR A 25 8.19 -2.45 -2.70
N ASN A 26 9.51 -2.35 -2.55
CA ASN A 26 10.18 -2.42 -1.26
C ASN A 26 9.83 -1.24 -0.35
N TYR A 27 9.77 -0.02 -0.91
CA TYR A 27 9.38 1.17 -0.17
C TYR A 27 7.98 1.04 0.42
N VAL A 28 6.98 0.70 -0.40
CA VAL A 28 5.59 0.56 0.05
C VAL A 28 5.48 -0.55 1.11
N ARG A 29 6.11 -1.70 0.89
CA ARG A 29 6.08 -2.83 1.86
C ARG A 29 6.76 -2.49 3.18
N ARG A 30 7.91 -1.80 3.14
CA ARG A 30 8.62 -1.37 4.36
C ARG A 30 7.79 -0.38 5.15
N ARG A 31 7.20 0.61 4.47
CA ARG A 31 6.33 1.61 5.09
C ARG A 31 5.07 0.98 5.68
N LEU A 32 4.39 0.11 4.94
CA LEU A 32 3.22 -0.63 5.43
C LEU A 32 3.53 -1.40 6.71
N ARG A 33 4.67 -2.12 6.73
CA ARG A 33 5.10 -2.86 7.92
C ARG A 33 5.33 -1.92 9.10
N GLN A 34 6.04 -0.82 8.89
CA GLN A 34 6.31 0.16 9.94
C GLN A 34 5.00 0.71 10.54
N GLU A 35 4.06 1.15 9.70
CA GLU A 35 2.78 1.72 10.16
C GLU A 35 1.96 0.69 10.99
N TYR A 36 1.97 -0.58 10.59
CA TYR A 36 1.29 -1.64 11.35
C TYR A 36 2.02 -2.02 12.64
N ASP A 37 3.35 -1.98 12.65
CA ASP A 37 4.16 -2.24 13.85
C ASP A 37 3.97 -1.11 14.88
N GLU A 38 3.88 0.15 14.43
CA GLU A 38 3.59 1.33 15.27
C GLU A 38 2.19 1.26 15.89
N ALA A 39 1.18 0.84 15.12
CA ALA A 39 -0.20 0.72 15.60
C ALA A 39 -0.51 -0.61 16.32
N ARG A 40 0.47 -1.50 16.49
CA ARG A 40 0.25 -2.88 16.96
C ARG A 40 -0.42 -2.99 18.33
N GLN A 41 -0.15 -2.03 19.21
CA GLN A 41 -0.67 -1.99 20.59
C GLN A 41 -1.83 -1.01 20.74
N GLU A 42 -2.38 -0.50 19.64
CA GLU A 42 -3.53 0.40 19.71
C GLU A 42 -4.75 -0.33 20.26
N THR A 43 -5.40 0.29 21.24
CA THR A 43 -6.58 -0.26 21.93
C THR A 43 -7.78 0.65 21.85
N ASP A 44 -7.60 1.93 21.50
CA ASP A 44 -8.71 2.87 21.33
C ASP A 44 -9.55 2.48 20.09
N PRO A 45 -10.82 2.08 20.27
CA PRO A 45 -11.68 1.66 19.16
C PRO A 45 -11.86 2.73 18.08
N GLU A 46 -11.91 4.02 18.45
CA GLU A 46 -12.07 5.11 17.48
C GLU A 46 -10.83 5.28 16.63
N ARG A 47 -9.65 5.20 17.27
CA ARG A 47 -8.37 5.23 16.59
C ARG A 47 -8.20 4.03 15.67
N ILE A 48 -8.55 2.82 16.10
CA ILE A 48 -8.50 1.62 15.24
C ILE A 48 -9.43 1.80 14.02
N ALA A 49 -10.66 2.28 14.22
CA ALA A 49 -11.59 2.52 13.13
C ALA A 49 -11.09 3.57 12.14
N PHE A 50 -10.41 4.61 12.62
CA PHE A 50 -9.74 5.58 11.76
C PHE A 50 -8.60 4.94 10.95
N LEU A 51 -7.74 4.16 11.59
CA LEU A 51 -6.60 3.49 10.94
C LEU A 51 -7.04 2.48 9.87
N LEU A 52 -8.15 1.78 10.10
CA LEU A 52 -8.72 0.87 9.09
C LEU A 52 -9.20 1.63 7.85
N ARG A 53 -9.92 2.74 8.01
CA ARG A 53 -10.34 3.61 6.90
C ARG A 53 -9.14 4.22 6.17
N LEU A 54 -8.11 4.62 6.91
CA LEU A 54 -6.86 5.10 6.31
C LEU A 54 -6.20 4.01 5.45
N ALA A 55 -6.15 2.77 5.95
CA ALA A 55 -5.59 1.65 5.19
C ALA A 55 -6.40 1.32 3.92
N GLU A 56 -7.72 1.54 3.92
CA GLU A 56 -8.55 1.45 2.70
C GLU A 56 -8.16 2.51 1.67
N THR A 57 -8.06 3.78 2.08
CA THR A 57 -7.60 4.85 1.19
C THR A 57 -6.18 4.61 0.67
N GLN A 58 -5.30 4.08 1.52
CA GLN A 58 -3.93 3.71 1.10
C GLN A 58 -3.93 2.56 0.09
N LEU A 59 -4.82 1.57 0.24
CA LEU A 59 -4.97 0.50 -0.74
C LEU A 59 -5.34 1.07 -2.11
N GLU A 60 -6.40 1.88 -2.18
CA GLU A 60 -6.83 2.55 -3.43
C GLU A 60 -5.69 3.35 -4.06
N THR A 61 -4.97 4.13 -3.23
CA THR A 61 -3.82 4.93 -3.69
C THR A 61 -2.72 4.05 -4.29
N VAL A 62 -2.36 2.95 -3.62
CA VAL A 62 -1.32 2.03 -4.10
C VAL A 62 -1.75 1.35 -5.39
N GLU A 63 -3.03 1.00 -5.54
CA GLU A 63 -3.56 0.40 -6.76
C GLU A 63 -3.50 1.37 -7.94
N VAL A 64 -4.01 2.60 -7.77
CA VAL A 64 -3.96 3.65 -8.80
C VAL A 64 -2.52 3.97 -9.19
N HIS A 65 -1.61 4.08 -8.21
CA HIS A 65 -0.20 4.34 -8.49
C HIS A 65 0.47 3.18 -9.22
N ALA A 66 0.16 1.93 -8.83
CA ALA A 66 0.72 0.76 -9.51
C ALA A 66 0.27 0.71 -10.97
N GLU A 67 -1.02 0.97 -11.25
CA GLU A 67 -1.56 1.03 -12.61
C GLU A 67 -0.94 2.17 -13.41
N HIS A 68 -0.97 3.39 -12.88
CA HIS A 68 -0.47 4.59 -13.57
C HIS A 68 1.03 4.52 -13.85
N LEU A 69 1.83 4.08 -12.88
CA LEU A 69 3.27 3.96 -13.10
C LEU A 69 3.57 2.81 -14.06
N SER A 70 2.84 1.70 -13.99
CA SER A 70 3.05 0.60 -14.95
C SER A 70 2.72 1.02 -16.37
N SER A 71 1.68 1.84 -16.59
CA SER A 71 1.35 2.36 -17.92
C SER A 71 2.41 3.32 -18.45
N ILE A 72 2.97 4.19 -17.59
CA ILE A 72 4.09 5.07 -17.96
C ILE A 72 5.31 4.26 -18.37
N PHE A 73 5.70 3.25 -17.58
CA PHE A 73 6.89 2.42 -17.86
C PHE A 73 6.72 1.52 -19.08
N ALA A 74 5.48 1.17 -19.45
CA ALA A 74 5.17 0.44 -20.67
C ALA A 74 5.15 1.33 -21.92
N SER A 75 5.16 2.66 -21.76
CA SER A 75 5.13 3.59 -22.89
C SER A 75 6.44 3.52 -23.69
N PRO A 76 6.38 3.35 -25.03
CA PRO A 76 7.57 3.29 -25.89
C PRO A 76 8.47 4.52 -25.80
N ASP A 77 7.89 5.67 -25.45
CA ASP A 77 8.59 6.95 -25.35
C ASP A 77 9.21 7.20 -23.98
N TYR A 78 8.97 6.34 -22.99
CA TYR A 78 9.48 6.52 -21.62
C TYR A 78 11.01 6.52 -21.54
N HIS A 79 11.68 5.75 -22.40
CA HIS A 79 13.15 5.65 -22.44
C HIS A 79 13.82 6.63 -23.41
N ARG A 80 13.07 7.56 -24.02
CA ARG A 80 13.58 8.48 -25.06
C ARG A 80 14.05 9.86 -24.54
N THR A 81 14.02 10.09 -23.24
CA THR A 81 14.61 11.29 -22.58
C THR A 81 16.01 11.00 -22.06
#